data_AF-A0A2G6HX41-F1
#
_entry.id   AF-A0A2G6HX41-F1
#
_cell.length_a   1.000
_cell.length_b   1.000
_cell.length_c   1.000
_cell.angle_alpha   90.00
_cell.angle_beta   90.00
_cell.angle_gamma   90.00
#
_symmetry.space_group_name_H-M   'P 1'
#
loop_
_entity.id
_entity.type
_entity.pdbx_description
1 polymer ?
#
loop_
_entity_poly.entity_id
_entity_poly.type
_entity_poly.pdbx_seq_one_letter_code
_entity_poly.pdbx_strand_id
1 'polypeptide(L)'
;MPWRCDMSTHGIKHIVAVHSAKGGVGKSTVAVNLAIGLTQLGARVGLMDADIHGPSIAKMLGNTSWPQPGPYQDTIKPLEAYGLQFISMANLTTAETPIIWRGAMLNSVLSQFFSHVQWHELDYLIVDMPPGTGDVQLTLAQNIPLSGVVVVSTPQELALSDTIRGTQAFQRLEVPILGVVENMSYFICNECQQKTEIFGDSAVHMLAEELKTRILARIPIEPGITTSGDEGKPFILAHPESESSKALEKAAQKILNQLEDKVPTSVLNLEWVPMEAGERITVPPRMEVDSGLEMKALWQVSQTELGIVWENGDTSIIPVRKLRLACPCAVCVDEWTGEDLLDPKTVPEDLSVEHIQTVGRYAIQPVFSDGHDTGIFHFESLRSLASD
;
A
#
# COMPACT_ATOMS: atom_id res chain seq x y z
N MET A 1 -9.12 -0.36 32.70
CA MET A 1 -9.61 0.12 31.39
C MET A 1 -8.98 -0.80 30.35
N PRO A 2 -9.69 -1.80 29.80
CA PRO A 2 -9.05 -2.81 28.97
C PRO A 2 -9.27 -2.47 27.50
N TRP A 3 -8.47 -1.53 26.99
CA TRP A 3 -8.18 -1.40 25.56
C TRP A 3 -6.76 -0.85 25.46
N ARG A 4 -5.82 -1.68 25.01
CA ARG A 4 -4.62 -1.21 24.32
C ARG A 4 -4.62 -1.96 23.00
N CYS A 5 -5.32 -1.37 22.04
CA CYS A 5 -5.07 -1.61 20.63
C CYS A 5 -3.66 -1.07 20.40
N ASP A 6 -2.64 -1.92 20.49
CA ASP A 6 -1.31 -1.49 20.06
C ASP A 6 -1.31 -1.55 18.53
N MET A 7 -1.07 -0.39 17.93
CA MET A 7 -1.18 -0.16 16.50
C MET A 7 0.06 -0.71 15.80
N SER A 8 0.19 -2.02 15.65
CA SER A 8 1.32 -2.62 14.93
C SER A 8 1.12 -2.69 13.41
N THR A 9 0.81 -1.52 12.83
CA THR A 9 1.27 -1.00 11.53
C THR A 9 1.45 0.51 11.72
N HIS A 10 2.40 0.84 12.59
CA HIS A 10 3.23 2.05 12.66
C HIS A 10 2.60 3.44 12.48
N GLY A 11 1.32 3.64 12.79
CA GLY A 11 0.72 4.98 12.79
C GLY A 11 0.53 5.61 11.41
N ILE A 12 0.32 4.81 10.36
CA ILE A 12 0.05 5.27 8.99
C ILE A 12 -1.46 5.30 8.73
N LYS A 13 -2.04 6.46 8.40
CA LYS A 13 -3.49 6.56 8.12
C LYS A 13 -3.87 6.08 6.72
N HIS A 14 -3.13 6.45 5.69
CA HIS A 14 -3.42 6.06 4.31
C HIS A 14 -2.18 5.58 3.56
N ILE A 15 -2.32 4.51 2.78
CA ILE A 15 -1.27 4.03 1.88
C ILE A 15 -1.74 4.21 0.44
N VAL A 16 -1.01 5.00 -0.35
CA VAL A 16 -1.36 5.32 -1.73
C VAL A 16 -0.29 4.76 -2.67
N ALA A 17 -0.68 3.81 -3.50
CA ALA A 17 0.19 3.28 -4.55
C ALA A 17 0.25 4.24 -5.74
N VAL A 18 1.43 4.44 -6.31
CA VAL A 18 1.64 5.12 -7.59
C VAL A 18 2.09 4.07 -8.59
N HIS A 19 1.29 3.85 -9.62
CA HIS A 19 1.44 2.74 -10.56
C HIS A 19 1.53 3.22 -12.02
N SER A 20 2.27 2.50 -12.85
CA SER A 20 2.27 2.65 -14.31
C SER A 20 2.38 1.29 -15.02
N ALA A 21 1.76 1.17 -16.20
CA ALA A 21 1.83 -0.06 -16.98
C ALA A 21 3.18 -0.23 -17.71
N LYS A 22 3.92 0.86 -17.95
CA LYS A 22 5.28 0.83 -18.51
C LYS A 22 6.29 1.61 -17.68
N GLY A 23 7.56 1.23 -17.85
CA GLY A 23 8.69 2.03 -17.38
C GLY A 23 8.89 3.27 -18.25
N GLY A 24 9.48 4.32 -17.67
CA GLY A 24 9.83 5.56 -18.40
C GLY A 24 8.71 6.60 -18.52
N VAL A 25 7.51 6.35 -17.97
CA VAL A 25 6.40 7.32 -17.99
C VAL A 25 6.54 8.45 -16.96
N GLY A 26 7.59 8.42 -16.13
CA GLY A 26 7.82 9.40 -15.05
C GLY A 26 7.05 9.12 -13.75
N LYS A 27 6.68 7.86 -13.50
CA LYS A 27 6.02 7.39 -12.28
C LYS A 27 6.69 7.89 -10.99
N SER A 28 7.99 7.64 -10.83
CA SER A 28 8.76 8.06 -9.64
C SER A 28 8.81 9.58 -9.49
N THR A 29 8.90 10.31 -10.60
CA THR A 29 8.81 11.78 -10.60
C THR A 29 7.47 12.25 -10.06
N VAL A 30 6.37 11.64 -10.51
CA VAL A 30 5.03 11.95 -10.00
C VAL A 30 4.93 11.56 -8.52
N ALA A 31 5.43 10.39 -8.11
CA ALA A 31 5.39 9.94 -6.72
C ALA A 31 6.10 10.89 -5.76
N VAL A 32 7.35 11.29 -6.06
CA VAL A 32 8.13 12.24 -5.27
C VAL A 32 7.40 13.57 -5.13
N ASN A 33 6.92 14.13 -6.25
CA ASN A 33 6.29 15.45 -6.20
C ASN A 33 4.88 15.42 -5.60
N LEU A 34 4.12 14.32 -5.71
CA LEU A 34 2.86 14.15 -4.98
C LEU A 34 3.11 14.08 -3.47
N ALA A 35 4.13 13.32 -3.04
CA ALA A 35 4.49 13.21 -1.63
C ALA A 35 4.89 14.58 -1.04
N ILE A 36 5.70 15.35 -1.77
CA ILE A 36 6.08 16.71 -1.37
C ILE A 36 4.86 17.64 -1.38
N GLY A 37 3.96 17.52 -2.35
CA GLY A 37 2.74 18.33 -2.42
C GLY A 37 1.83 18.09 -1.21
N LEU A 38 1.64 16.83 -0.80
CA LEU A 38 0.93 16.48 0.43
C LEU A 38 1.64 17.02 1.68
N THR A 39 2.97 17.00 1.70
CA THR A 39 3.77 17.58 2.79
C THR A 39 3.58 19.10 2.89
N GLN A 40 3.53 19.80 1.76
CA GLN A 40 3.25 21.25 1.70
C GLN A 40 1.83 21.61 2.16
N LEU A 41 0.87 20.69 2.02
CA LEU A 41 -0.48 20.82 2.57
C LEU A 41 -0.54 20.53 4.08
N GLY A 42 0.59 20.22 4.72
CA GLY A 42 0.70 20.01 6.16
C GLY A 42 0.50 18.57 6.61
N ALA A 43 0.39 17.62 5.68
CA ALA A 43 0.28 16.20 6.02
C ALA A 43 1.65 15.62 6.41
N ARG A 44 1.64 14.63 7.31
CA ARG A 44 2.84 13.84 7.62
C ARG A 44 2.98 12.74 6.57
N VAL A 45 4.06 12.78 5.79
CA VAL A 45 4.20 11.93 4.60
C VAL A 45 5.42 11.02 4.68
N GLY A 46 5.22 9.76 4.32
CA GLY A 46 6.26 8.79 4.01
C GLY A 46 6.32 8.53 2.50
N LEU A 47 7.49 8.22 1.98
CA LEU A 47 7.70 7.78 0.61
C LEU A 47 8.51 6.48 0.57
N MET A 48 7.97 5.45 -0.07
CA MET A 48 8.62 4.15 -0.22
C MET A 48 8.88 3.85 -1.69
N ASP A 49 10.14 3.61 -2.04
CA ASP A 49 10.53 3.15 -3.38
C ASP A 49 10.46 1.63 -3.46
N ALA A 50 9.48 1.11 -4.19
CA ALA A 50 9.36 -0.31 -4.51
C ALA A 50 9.87 -0.65 -5.92
N ASP A 51 10.39 0.32 -6.67
CA ASP A 51 10.88 0.12 -8.03
C ASP A 51 12.36 -0.31 -8.04
N ILE A 52 12.56 -1.60 -7.86
CA ILE A 52 13.89 -2.23 -7.76
C ILE A 52 14.72 -2.08 -9.04
N HIS A 53 14.08 -2.06 -10.21
CA HIS A 53 14.79 -2.09 -11.49
C HIS A 53 15.32 -0.72 -11.91
N GLY A 54 14.77 0.36 -11.34
CA GLY A 54 15.22 1.73 -11.58
C GLY A 54 14.97 2.63 -10.39
N PRO A 55 15.53 2.33 -9.19
CA PRO A 55 15.23 3.09 -7.99
C PRO A 55 15.82 4.48 -8.14
N SER A 56 14.95 5.47 -8.13
CA SER A 56 15.30 6.87 -8.44
C SER A 56 15.03 7.81 -7.28
N ILE A 57 14.24 7.39 -6.29
CA ILE A 57 13.76 8.28 -5.21
C ILE A 57 14.92 8.85 -4.38
N ALA A 58 15.88 8.01 -3.96
CA ALA A 58 17.02 8.46 -3.15
C ALA A 58 17.82 9.58 -3.84
N LYS A 59 18.01 9.45 -5.16
CA LYS A 59 18.67 10.46 -5.99
C LYS A 59 17.81 11.71 -6.11
N MET A 60 16.51 11.58 -6.40
CA MET A 60 15.57 12.70 -6.55
C MET A 60 15.35 13.51 -5.27
N LEU A 61 15.58 12.90 -4.10
CA LEU A 61 15.56 13.56 -2.80
C LEU A 61 16.95 14.05 -2.34
N GLY A 62 18.01 13.81 -3.12
CA GLY A 62 19.37 14.24 -2.78
C GLY A 62 19.96 13.56 -1.54
N ASN A 63 19.41 12.41 -1.12
CA ASN A 63 19.86 11.68 0.07
C ASN A 63 20.04 10.18 -0.26
N THR A 64 21.28 9.84 -0.58
CA THR A 64 21.73 8.47 -0.89
C THR A 64 22.41 7.78 0.30
N SER A 65 22.18 8.29 1.52
CA SER A 65 22.77 7.72 2.73
C SER A 65 22.29 6.29 2.96
N TRP A 66 23.13 5.45 3.55
CA TRP A 66 22.73 4.12 4.01
C TRP A 66 21.79 4.24 5.22
N PRO A 67 20.66 3.53 5.26
CA PRO A 67 19.72 3.64 6.37
C PRO A 67 20.31 3.06 7.65
N GLN A 68 20.04 3.72 8.78
CA GLN A 68 20.56 3.29 10.08
C GLN A 68 19.63 2.24 10.71
N PRO A 69 20.16 1.32 11.52
CA PRO A 69 19.33 0.45 12.35
C PRO A 69 18.38 1.27 13.24
N GLY A 70 17.16 0.79 13.41
CA GLY A 70 16.18 1.35 14.31
C GLY A 70 16.49 1.01 15.78
N PRO A 71 15.69 1.54 16.72
CA PRO A 71 15.87 1.30 18.16
C PRO A 71 15.55 -0.15 18.58
N TYR A 72 14.82 -0.90 17.76
CA TYR A 72 14.46 -2.29 17.99
C TYR A 72 15.28 -3.23 17.10
N GLN A 73 15.44 -4.48 17.53
CA GLN A 73 16.16 -5.49 16.78
C GLN A 73 15.56 -5.67 15.37
N ASP A 74 16.43 -5.77 14.37
CA ASP A 74 16.09 -5.98 12.95
C ASP A 74 15.19 -4.89 12.32
N THR A 75 15.05 -3.73 12.96
CA THR A 75 14.30 -2.59 12.41
C THR A 75 15.18 -1.58 11.67
N ILE A 76 14.57 -0.81 10.77
CA ILE A 76 15.24 0.20 9.94
C ILE A 76 14.68 1.57 10.30
N LYS A 77 15.55 2.55 10.59
CA LYS A 77 15.14 3.95 10.72
C LYS A 77 14.96 4.55 9.32
N PRO A 78 13.79 5.14 8.98
CA PRO A 78 13.63 5.80 7.70
C PRO A 78 14.58 7.00 7.57
N LEU A 79 14.96 7.31 6.34
CA LEU A 79 15.71 8.51 6.02
C LEU A 79 14.75 9.70 5.97
N GLU A 80 15.29 10.91 6.07
CA GLU A 80 14.50 12.14 5.99
C GLU A 80 15.06 13.06 4.90
N ALA A 81 14.15 13.72 4.18
CA ALA A 81 14.48 14.78 3.22
C ALA A 81 13.26 15.68 3.07
N TYR A 82 13.45 17.00 2.94
CA TYR A 82 12.35 17.94 2.61
C TYR A 82 11.08 17.83 3.48
N GLY A 83 11.20 17.41 4.74
CA GLY A 83 10.07 17.26 5.66
C GLY A 83 9.28 15.96 5.53
N LEU A 84 9.71 15.02 4.68
CA LEU A 84 9.12 13.68 4.56
C LEU A 84 10.10 12.60 5.02
N GLN A 85 9.55 11.48 5.49
CA GLN A 85 10.29 10.25 5.75
C GLN A 85 10.37 9.41 4.46
N PHE A 86 11.47 8.73 4.18
CA PHE A 86 11.54 7.83 3.03
C PHE A 86 12.46 6.63 3.23
N ILE A 87 12.23 5.62 2.41
CA ILE A 87 13.13 4.49 2.22
C ILE A 87 13.16 4.15 0.72
N SER A 88 14.33 3.82 0.20
CA SER A 88 14.45 3.38 -1.19
C SER A 88 15.42 2.21 -1.35
N MET A 89 15.13 1.36 -2.32
CA MET A 89 16.04 0.30 -2.76
C MET A 89 17.42 0.85 -3.14
N ALA A 90 17.49 2.06 -3.71
CA ALA A 90 18.77 2.71 -4.04
C ALA A 90 19.64 2.97 -2.80
N ASN A 91 19.05 3.13 -1.61
CA ASN A 91 19.80 3.30 -0.37
C ASN A 91 20.39 1.99 0.18
N LEU A 92 19.89 0.84 -0.29
CA LEU A 92 20.38 -0.49 0.09
C LEU A 92 21.37 -1.09 -0.91
N THR A 93 21.61 -0.40 -2.04
CA THR A 93 22.57 -0.84 -3.05
C THR A 93 23.84 -0.01 -2.95
N THR A 94 24.99 -0.67 -2.78
CA THR A 94 26.30 -0.01 -2.94
C THR A 94 26.69 0.01 -4.42
N ALA A 95 27.20 1.14 -4.92
CA ALA A 95 27.60 1.33 -6.31
C ALA A 95 28.65 0.31 -6.83
N GLU A 96 29.31 -0.42 -5.93
CA GLU A 96 30.43 -1.30 -6.25
C GLU A 96 30.01 -2.72 -6.70
N THR A 97 28.78 -3.16 -6.41
CA THR A 97 28.31 -4.50 -6.82
C THR A 97 26.84 -4.49 -7.26
N PRO A 98 26.53 -4.76 -8.54
CA PRO A 98 25.16 -5.00 -8.98
C PRO A 98 24.62 -6.26 -8.31
N ILE A 99 23.69 -6.10 -7.36
CA ILE A 99 23.01 -7.23 -6.73
C ILE A 99 22.02 -7.82 -7.75
N ILE A 100 22.20 -9.10 -8.10
CA ILE A 100 21.20 -9.83 -8.91
C ILE A 100 20.06 -10.20 -7.97
N TRP A 101 18.99 -9.44 -8.05
CA TRP A 101 17.79 -9.68 -7.28
C TRP A 101 17.01 -10.86 -7.85
N ARG A 102 16.77 -11.90 -7.05
CA ARG A 102 15.82 -12.98 -7.38
C ARG A 102 14.43 -12.64 -6.81
N GLY A 103 13.36 -13.03 -7.51
CA GLY A 103 11.98 -12.65 -7.15
C GLY A 103 11.60 -12.88 -5.67
N ALA A 104 11.96 -14.03 -5.09
CA ALA A 104 11.70 -14.31 -3.68
C ALA A 104 12.44 -13.37 -2.71
N MET A 105 13.67 -12.95 -3.05
CA MET A 105 14.43 -11.98 -2.26
C MET A 105 13.82 -10.58 -2.35
N LEU A 106 13.25 -10.22 -3.51
CA LEU A 106 12.58 -8.94 -3.71
C LEU A 106 11.33 -8.82 -2.88
N ASN A 107 10.48 -9.83 -2.93
CA ASN A 107 9.27 -9.86 -2.10
C ASN A 107 9.65 -9.80 -0.62
N SER A 108 10.71 -10.49 -0.19
CA SER A 108 11.20 -10.43 1.18
C SER A 108 11.65 -9.01 1.60
N VAL A 109 12.46 -8.32 0.78
CA VAL A 109 12.92 -6.95 1.11
C VAL A 109 11.77 -5.95 1.11
N LEU A 110 10.86 -6.05 0.14
CA LEU A 110 9.70 -5.17 0.10
C LEU A 110 8.76 -5.42 1.28
N SER A 111 8.50 -6.67 1.65
CA SER A 111 7.76 -7.00 2.88
C SER A 111 8.47 -6.47 4.13
N GLN A 112 9.81 -6.51 4.18
CA GLN A 112 10.59 -5.89 5.26
C GLN A 112 10.43 -4.36 5.30
N PHE A 113 10.31 -3.67 4.17
CA PHE A 113 10.05 -2.23 4.17
C PHE A 113 8.71 -1.87 4.82
N PHE A 114 7.70 -2.73 4.66
CA PHE A 114 6.41 -2.51 5.32
C PHE A 114 6.41 -2.85 6.80
N SER A 115 7.11 -3.93 7.19
CA SER A 115 7.03 -4.48 8.54
C SER A 115 8.14 -3.98 9.49
N HIS A 116 9.32 -3.66 8.98
CA HIS A 116 10.51 -3.38 9.78
C HIS A 116 10.97 -1.91 9.71
N VAL A 117 10.45 -1.10 8.78
CA VAL A 117 10.73 0.35 8.77
C VAL A 117 9.91 1.04 9.84
N GLN A 118 10.61 1.73 10.74
CA GLN A 118 10.01 2.43 11.88
C GLN A 118 9.55 3.83 11.46
N TRP A 119 8.46 3.87 10.69
CA TRP A 119 7.79 5.13 10.36
C TRP A 119 7.31 5.83 11.64
N HIS A 120 7.54 7.14 11.76
CA HIS A 120 6.77 7.97 12.68
C HIS A 120 5.30 8.05 12.23
N GLU A 121 4.42 8.63 13.03
CA GLU A 121 3.01 8.78 12.63
C GLU A 121 2.88 9.51 11.28
N LEU A 122 2.28 8.82 10.30
CA LEU A 122 2.06 9.30 8.95
C LEU A 122 0.57 9.46 8.67
N ASP A 123 0.20 10.53 7.98
CA ASP A 123 -1.12 10.64 7.38
C ASP A 123 -1.15 9.92 6.02
N TYR A 124 -0.05 9.95 5.27
CA TYR A 124 0.06 9.27 3.96
C TYR A 124 1.41 8.57 3.81
N LEU A 125 1.40 7.32 3.36
CA LEU A 125 2.55 6.63 2.80
C LEU A 125 2.36 6.49 1.29
N ILE A 126 3.19 7.18 0.51
CA ILE A 126 3.21 7.07 -0.95
C ILE A 126 4.15 5.92 -1.33
N VAL A 127 3.67 4.99 -2.14
CA VAL A 127 4.44 3.82 -2.59
C VAL A 127 4.67 3.92 -4.09
N ASP A 128 5.93 4.08 -4.51
CA ASP A 128 6.32 4.03 -5.93
C ASP A 128 6.44 2.57 -6.38
N MET A 129 5.38 2.04 -6.99
CA MET A 129 5.28 0.63 -7.38
C MET A 129 6.23 0.30 -8.54
N PRO A 130 6.73 -0.93 -8.69
CA PRO A 130 7.42 -1.33 -9.92
C PRO A 130 6.49 -1.20 -11.14
N PRO A 131 7.02 -0.91 -12.35
CA PRO A 131 6.22 -0.81 -13.56
C PRO A 131 5.76 -2.18 -14.07
N GLY A 132 4.71 -2.19 -14.90
CA GLY A 132 4.24 -3.41 -15.57
C GLY A 132 3.05 -4.06 -14.89
N THR A 133 2.69 -5.27 -15.32
CA THR A 133 1.61 -6.10 -14.75
C THR A 133 2.18 -7.38 -14.09
N GLY A 134 3.43 -7.34 -13.64
CA GLY A 134 4.16 -8.52 -13.19
C GLY A 134 3.81 -8.98 -11.78
N ASP A 135 4.27 -10.18 -11.40
CA ASP A 135 3.93 -10.83 -10.13
C ASP A 135 4.33 -10.01 -8.89
N VAL A 136 5.39 -9.21 -8.97
CA VAL A 136 5.83 -8.33 -7.85
C VAL A 136 4.76 -7.27 -7.54
N GLN A 137 4.16 -6.67 -8.57
CA GLN A 137 3.10 -5.67 -8.38
C GLN A 137 1.86 -6.30 -7.75
N LEU A 138 1.47 -7.50 -8.21
CA LEU A 138 0.33 -8.22 -7.67
C LEU A 138 0.58 -8.61 -6.20
N THR A 139 1.76 -9.14 -5.91
CA THR A 139 2.17 -9.52 -4.54
C THR A 139 2.13 -8.32 -3.60
N LEU A 140 2.65 -7.17 -4.04
CA LEU A 140 2.59 -5.94 -3.27
C LEU A 140 1.14 -5.47 -3.06
N ALA A 141 0.33 -5.45 -4.13
CA ALA A 141 -1.05 -5.03 -4.04
C ALA A 141 -1.90 -5.94 -3.11
N GLN A 142 -1.56 -7.22 -3.00
CA GLN A 142 -2.20 -8.18 -2.10
C GLN A 142 -1.76 -7.99 -0.65
N ASN A 143 -0.46 -7.80 -0.42
CA ASN A 143 0.11 -7.80 0.93
C ASN A 143 0.03 -6.42 1.62
N ILE A 144 -0.24 -5.36 0.88
CA ILE A 144 -0.30 -4.00 1.41
C ILE A 144 -1.77 -3.54 1.47
N PRO A 145 -2.25 -3.03 2.61
CA PRO A 145 -3.60 -2.51 2.72
C PRO A 145 -3.67 -1.11 2.07
N LEU A 146 -3.80 -1.09 0.75
CA LEU A 146 -3.84 0.14 -0.05
C LEU A 146 -5.16 0.90 0.16
N SER A 147 -5.09 2.18 0.49
CA SER A 147 -6.23 3.10 0.53
C SER A 147 -6.70 3.49 -0.88
N GLY A 148 -5.79 3.41 -1.85
CA GLY A 148 -6.08 3.58 -3.26
C GLY A 148 -4.83 3.66 -4.13
N VAL A 149 -5.03 3.75 -5.43
CA VAL A 149 -3.97 3.81 -6.44
C VAL A 149 -4.11 5.04 -7.33
N VAL A 150 -2.98 5.69 -7.59
CA VAL A 150 -2.80 6.73 -8.62
C VAL A 150 -2.16 6.09 -9.83
N VAL A 151 -2.81 6.23 -10.98
CA VAL A 151 -2.32 5.67 -12.25
C VAL A 151 -1.58 6.76 -13.02
N VAL A 152 -0.31 6.53 -13.33
CA VAL A 152 0.54 7.43 -14.12
C VAL A 152 0.72 6.84 -15.51
N SER A 153 0.46 7.65 -16.53
CA SER A 153 0.62 7.26 -17.93
C SER A 153 1.00 8.47 -18.79
N THR A 154 1.37 8.25 -20.05
CA THR A 154 1.63 9.32 -21.03
C THR A 154 0.64 9.25 -22.18
N PRO A 155 0.42 10.31 -22.98
CA PRO A 155 -0.53 10.28 -24.09
C PRO A 155 -0.35 9.08 -25.05
N GLN A 156 0.89 8.67 -25.31
CA GLN A 156 1.21 7.53 -26.17
C GLN A 156 0.80 6.19 -25.55
N GLU A 157 0.92 6.05 -24.23
CA GLU A 157 0.57 4.83 -23.52
C GLU A 157 -0.94 4.77 -23.27
N LEU A 158 -1.59 5.90 -22.99
CA LEU A 158 -3.04 6.00 -22.81
C LEU A 158 -3.83 5.56 -24.05
N ALA A 159 -3.26 5.73 -25.24
CA ALA A 159 -3.83 5.22 -26.48
C ALA A 159 -3.75 3.68 -26.61
N LEU A 160 -3.05 3.00 -25.71
CA LEU A 160 -2.83 1.57 -25.70
C LEU A 160 -3.63 0.89 -24.58
N SER A 161 -4.04 -0.36 -24.79
CA SER A 161 -4.81 -1.14 -23.81
C SER A 161 -4.00 -1.54 -22.56
N ASP A 162 -2.69 -1.23 -22.53
CA ASP A 162 -1.76 -1.71 -21.52
C ASP A 162 -2.07 -1.10 -20.15
N THR A 163 -2.42 0.19 -20.10
CA THR A 163 -2.78 0.89 -18.86
C THR A 163 -4.02 0.28 -18.20
N ILE A 164 -5.05 -0.05 -18.98
CA ILE A 164 -6.27 -0.70 -18.46
C ILE A 164 -5.92 -2.06 -17.87
N ARG A 165 -5.14 -2.88 -18.59
CA ARG A 165 -4.69 -4.19 -18.11
C ARG A 165 -3.84 -4.06 -16.83
N GLY A 166 -2.97 -3.07 -16.74
CA GLY A 166 -2.18 -2.70 -15.57
C GLY A 166 -3.00 -2.50 -14.29
N THR A 167 -4.21 -1.97 -14.45
CA THR A 167 -5.09 -1.66 -13.32
C THR A 167 -5.99 -2.82 -12.88
N GLN A 168 -6.09 -3.91 -13.65
CA GLN A 168 -7.00 -5.02 -13.36
C GLN A 168 -6.68 -5.71 -12.02
N ALA A 169 -5.40 -5.79 -11.64
CA ALA A 169 -5.00 -6.35 -10.35
C ALA A 169 -5.63 -5.56 -9.19
N PHE A 170 -5.55 -4.24 -9.22
CA PHE A 170 -6.15 -3.38 -8.19
C PHE A 170 -7.68 -3.48 -8.18
N GLN A 171 -8.32 -3.57 -9.34
CA GLN A 171 -9.77 -3.75 -9.43
C GLN A 171 -10.23 -5.09 -8.82
N ARG A 172 -9.49 -6.18 -9.07
CA ARG A 172 -9.78 -7.50 -8.48
C ARG A 172 -9.59 -7.53 -6.96
N LEU A 173 -8.66 -6.74 -6.45
CA LEU A 173 -8.40 -6.58 -5.02
C LEU A 173 -9.26 -5.47 -4.39
N GLU A 174 -10.22 -4.94 -5.15
CA GLU A 174 -11.14 -3.87 -4.74
C GLU A 174 -10.42 -2.60 -4.22
N VAL A 175 -9.20 -2.38 -4.68
CA VAL A 175 -8.41 -1.19 -4.36
C VAL A 175 -8.94 0.01 -5.18
N PRO A 176 -9.36 1.11 -4.54
CA PRO A 176 -9.94 2.25 -5.25
C PRO A 176 -8.92 2.95 -6.15
N ILE A 177 -9.26 3.18 -7.43
CA ILE A 177 -8.46 4.04 -8.31
C ILE A 177 -8.80 5.50 -7.99
N LEU A 178 -7.87 6.23 -7.35
CA LEU A 178 -8.05 7.62 -6.91
C LEU A 178 -8.07 8.60 -8.08
N GLY A 179 -7.36 8.24 -9.15
CA GLY A 179 -7.42 8.91 -10.44
C GLY A 179 -6.18 8.71 -11.29
N VAL A 180 -6.20 9.33 -12.46
CA VAL A 180 -5.17 9.23 -13.49
C VAL A 180 -4.37 10.53 -13.57
N VAL A 181 -3.05 10.41 -13.63
CA VAL A 181 -2.13 11.49 -13.99
C VAL A 181 -1.59 11.21 -15.39
N GLU A 182 -1.91 12.09 -16.33
CA GLU A 182 -1.27 12.09 -17.64
C GLU A 182 0.01 12.93 -17.56
N ASN A 183 1.15 12.26 -17.53
CA ASN A 183 2.45 12.89 -17.55
C ASN A 183 2.94 13.14 -18.99
N MET A 184 3.83 14.11 -19.16
CA MET A 184 4.36 14.51 -20.47
C MET A 184 3.25 14.83 -21.48
N SER A 185 2.17 15.46 -21.01
CA SER A 185 0.92 15.61 -21.78
C SER A 185 1.08 16.53 -22.99
N TYR A 186 1.65 17.70 -22.77
CA TYR A 186 1.86 18.72 -23.79
C TYR A 186 3.13 19.51 -23.47
N PHE A 187 3.64 20.27 -24.44
CA PHE A 187 4.77 21.17 -24.24
C PHE A 187 4.31 22.63 -24.20
N ILE A 188 4.97 23.43 -23.37
CA ILE A 188 4.75 24.87 -23.28
C ILE A 188 5.99 25.57 -23.84
N CYS A 189 5.81 26.34 -24.91
CA CYS A 189 6.92 27.11 -25.46
C CYS A 189 7.34 28.24 -24.50
N ASN A 190 8.61 28.28 -24.11
CA ASN A 190 9.14 29.30 -23.20
C ASN A 190 9.05 30.73 -23.78
N GLU A 191 9.06 30.88 -25.11
CA GLU A 191 9.04 32.19 -25.76
C GLU A 191 7.61 32.72 -26.00
N CYS A 192 6.71 31.88 -26.53
CA CYS A 192 5.36 32.30 -26.92
C CYS A 192 4.25 31.78 -26.02
N GLN A 193 4.56 30.96 -25.01
CA GLN A 193 3.60 30.33 -24.08
C GLN A 193 2.52 29.46 -24.75
N GLN A 194 2.68 29.14 -26.03
CA GLN A 194 1.78 28.25 -26.76
C GLN A 194 1.90 26.83 -26.22
N LYS A 195 0.75 26.21 -25.95
CA LYS A 195 0.63 24.79 -25.59
C LYS A 195 0.53 23.95 -26.86
N THR A 196 1.38 22.92 -26.96
CA THR A 196 1.44 22.00 -28.11
C THR A 196 1.34 20.57 -27.61
N GLU A 197 0.30 19.85 -28.04
CA GLU A 197 0.14 18.41 -27.78
C GLU A 197 1.09 17.63 -28.72
N ILE A 198 2.33 17.38 -28.27
CA ILE A 198 3.41 16.80 -29.12
C ILE A 198 3.05 15.38 -29.60
N PHE A 199 2.24 14.66 -28.83
CA PHE A 199 1.94 13.25 -29.06
C PHE A 199 0.52 13.00 -29.59
N GLY A 200 -0.16 14.06 -30.03
CA GLY A 200 -1.56 14.00 -30.47
C GLY A 200 -2.54 14.21 -29.32
N ASP A 201 -3.82 14.00 -29.61
CA ASP A 201 -4.90 14.23 -28.65
C ASP A 201 -4.79 13.31 -27.43
N SER A 202 -5.07 13.87 -26.27
CA SER A 202 -5.06 13.12 -25.02
C SER A 202 -6.19 12.08 -24.96
N ALA A 203 -5.82 10.83 -24.67
CA ALA A 203 -6.74 9.74 -24.39
C ALA A 203 -7.13 9.64 -22.90
N VAL A 204 -6.70 10.58 -22.05
CA VAL A 204 -6.88 10.48 -20.58
C VAL A 204 -8.35 10.51 -20.18
N HIS A 205 -9.20 11.22 -20.91
CA HIS A 205 -10.64 11.26 -20.67
C HIS A 205 -11.29 9.88 -20.88
N MET A 206 -10.93 9.19 -21.96
CA MET A 206 -11.42 7.84 -22.25
C MET A 206 -10.96 6.86 -21.17
N LEU A 207 -9.69 6.94 -20.75
CA LEU A 207 -9.20 6.07 -19.68
C LEU A 207 -9.90 6.35 -18.34
N ALA A 208 -10.10 7.61 -17.98
CA ALA A 208 -10.77 7.97 -16.74
C ALA A 208 -12.21 7.45 -16.71
N GLU A 209 -12.93 7.52 -17.84
CA GLU A 209 -14.28 6.97 -17.99
C GLU A 209 -14.28 5.43 -17.86
N GLU A 210 -13.40 4.74 -18.56
CA GLU A 210 -13.27 3.28 -18.52
C GLU A 210 -12.95 2.76 -17.10
N LEU A 211 -12.02 3.43 -16.42
CA LEU A 211 -11.64 3.12 -15.04
C LEU A 211 -12.63 3.64 -13.99
N LYS A 212 -13.71 4.32 -14.42
CA LYS A 212 -14.72 4.95 -13.55
C LYS A 212 -14.09 5.83 -12.48
N THR A 213 -13.10 6.62 -12.89
CA THR A 213 -12.30 7.47 -12.02
C THR A 213 -12.19 8.87 -12.61
N ARG A 214 -11.34 9.71 -12.02
CA ARG A 214 -11.13 11.11 -12.40
C ARG A 214 -9.72 11.38 -12.87
N ILE A 215 -9.55 12.49 -13.58
CA ILE A 215 -8.24 13.02 -13.94
C ILE A 215 -7.72 13.86 -12.77
N LEU A 216 -6.57 13.46 -12.21
CA LEU A 216 -5.89 14.19 -11.15
C LEU A 216 -5.13 15.38 -11.73
N ALA A 217 -4.30 15.13 -12.75
CA ALA A 217 -3.50 16.14 -13.41
C ALA A 217 -3.15 15.75 -14.86
N ARG A 218 -2.90 16.78 -15.68
CA ARG A 218 -2.18 16.69 -16.95
C ARG A 218 -0.90 17.51 -16.79
N ILE A 219 0.26 16.86 -16.78
CA ILE A 219 1.56 17.47 -16.46
C ILE A 219 2.32 17.73 -17.76
N PRO A 220 2.66 18.99 -18.08
CA PRO A 220 3.42 19.30 -19.29
C PRO A 220 4.86 18.80 -19.25
N ILE A 221 5.48 18.72 -20.41
CA ILE A 221 6.92 18.56 -20.55
C ILE A 221 7.58 19.90 -20.23
N GLU A 222 8.22 19.98 -19.07
CA GLU A 222 9.06 21.12 -18.68
C GLU A 222 10.53 20.66 -18.53
N PRO A 223 11.49 21.29 -19.23
CA PRO A 223 12.90 20.88 -19.19
C PRO A 223 13.50 20.81 -17.78
N GLY A 224 13.03 21.68 -16.87
CA GLY A 224 13.54 21.74 -15.50
C GLY A 224 13.19 20.53 -14.63
N ILE A 225 12.22 19.70 -15.02
CA ILE A 225 11.79 18.53 -14.23
C ILE A 225 12.92 17.52 -14.08
N THR A 226 13.57 17.18 -15.20
CA THR A 226 14.68 16.22 -15.20
C THR A 226 15.87 16.77 -14.43
N THR A 227 16.25 18.04 -14.68
CA THR A 227 17.36 18.71 -13.99
C THR A 227 17.15 18.76 -12.48
N SER A 228 15.94 19.10 -12.03
CA SER A 228 15.60 19.13 -10.60
C SER A 228 15.73 17.75 -9.95
N GLY A 229 15.27 16.70 -10.64
CA GLY A 229 15.44 15.32 -10.18
C GLY A 229 16.91 14.88 -10.10
N ASP A 230 17.74 15.30 -11.06
CA ASP A 230 19.17 15.01 -11.06
C ASP A 230 19.95 15.76 -9.97
N GLU A 231 19.53 16.98 -9.64
CA GLU A 231 20.09 17.80 -8.57
C GLU A 231 19.60 17.38 -7.17
N GLY A 232 18.68 16.42 -7.09
CA GLY A 232 18.13 15.94 -5.84
C GLY A 232 17.22 16.94 -5.14
N LYS A 233 16.60 17.84 -5.90
CA LYS A 233 15.64 18.83 -5.41
C LYS A 233 14.27 18.59 -6.05
N PRO A 234 13.22 18.23 -5.30
CA PRO A 234 11.89 18.04 -5.85
C PRO A 234 11.42 19.24 -6.67
N PHE A 235 10.88 18.97 -7.85
CA PHE A 235 10.57 20.00 -8.84
C PHE A 235 9.59 21.06 -8.33
N ILE A 236 8.57 20.65 -7.56
CA ILE A 236 7.61 21.59 -6.98
C ILE A 236 8.20 22.54 -5.94
N LEU A 237 9.33 22.18 -5.32
CA LEU A 237 10.09 23.08 -4.44
C LEU A 237 11.05 23.98 -5.22
N ALA A 238 11.59 23.47 -6.33
CA ALA A 238 12.51 24.23 -7.18
C ALA A 238 11.78 25.29 -8.02
N HIS A 239 10.59 24.97 -8.51
CA HIS A 239 9.81 25.77 -9.46
C HIS A 239 8.33 25.86 -9.08
N PRO A 240 7.98 26.45 -7.91
CA PRO A 240 6.60 26.45 -7.40
C PRO A 240 5.58 27.14 -8.33
N GLU A 241 6.04 28.13 -9.11
CA GLU A 241 5.16 28.87 -10.02
C GLU A 241 4.91 28.18 -11.37
N SER A 242 5.57 27.05 -11.65
CA SER A 242 5.43 26.36 -12.93
C SER A 242 4.05 25.69 -13.09
N GLU A 243 3.67 25.42 -14.33
CA GLU A 243 2.40 24.75 -14.64
C GLU A 243 2.39 23.31 -14.12
N SER A 244 3.52 22.59 -14.18
CA SER A 244 3.61 21.24 -13.61
C SER A 244 3.48 21.25 -12.10
N SER A 245 4.10 22.21 -11.40
CA SER A 245 4.00 22.33 -9.95
C SER A 245 2.57 22.59 -9.51
N LYS A 246 1.90 23.56 -10.14
CA LYS A 246 0.49 23.85 -9.91
C LYS A 246 -0.42 22.65 -10.22
N ALA A 247 -0.09 21.85 -11.23
CA ALA A 247 -0.86 20.64 -11.56
C ALA A 247 -0.67 19.53 -10.50
N LEU A 248 0.56 19.32 -10.03
CA LEU A 248 0.91 18.33 -8.99
C LEU A 248 0.34 18.70 -7.63
N GLU A 249 0.40 19.97 -7.23
CA GLU A 249 -0.23 20.48 -6.00
C GLU A 249 -1.75 20.26 -6.02
N LYS A 250 -2.41 20.57 -7.16
CA LYS A 250 -3.84 20.30 -7.34
C LYS A 250 -4.15 18.80 -7.28
N ALA A 251 -3.28 17.94 -7.80
CA ALA A 251 -3.44 16.49 -7.70
C ALA A 251 -3.31 16.01 -6.24
N ALA A 252 -2.33 16.52 -5.49
CA ALA A 252 -2.18 16.23 -4.06
C ALA A 252 -3.41 16.68 -3.26
N GLN A 253 -3.93 17.89 -3.50
CA GLN A 253 -5.16 18.37 -2.87
C GLN A 253 -6.37 17.49 -3.17
N LYS A 254 -6.52 17.04 -4.43
CA LYS A 254 -7.60 16.12 -4.80
C LYS A 254 -7.50 14.80 -4.06
N ILE A 255 -6.29 14.23 -3.92
CA ILE A 255 -6.04 12.99 -3.20
C ILE A 255 -6.39 13.17 -1.72
N LEU A 256 -5.89 14.25 -1.10
CA LEU A 256 -6.16 14.60 0.29
C LEU A 256 -7.67 14.67 0.55
N ASN A 257 -8.41 15.49 -0.21
CA ASN A 257 -9.86 15.64 -0.05
C ASN A 257 -10.64 14.32 -0.24
N GLN A 258 -10.14 13.41 -1.07
CA GLN A 258 -10.82 12.12 -1.31
C GLN A 258 -10.56 11.11 -0.20
N LEU A 259 -9.46 11.25 0.53
CA LEU A 259 -9.06 10.31 1.57
C LEU A 259 -9.37 10.83 2.98
N GLU A 260 -9.48 12.14 3.19
CA GLU A 260 -9.83 12.75 4.50
C GLU A 260 -11.17 12.23 5.06
N ASP A 261 -12.18 12.05 4.20
CA ASP A 261 -13.50 11.54 4.61
C ASP A 261 -13.55 10.01 4.72
N LYS A 262 -12.48 9.31 4.33
CA LYS A 262 -12.42 7.85 4.37
C LYS A 262 -11.78 7.39 5.66
N VAL A 263 -12.34 6.33 6.24
CA VAL A 263 -11.76 5.69 7.42
C VAL A 263 -10.29 5.35 7.15
N PRO A 264 -9.36 5.77 8.04
CA PRO A 264 -7.96 5.41 7.94
C PRO A 264 -7.84 3.92 7.68
N THR A 265 -6.92 3.55 6.80
CA THR A 265 -6.57 2.15 6.54
C THR A 265 -5.73 1.58 7.69
N SER A 266 -5.89 2.13 8.90
CA SER A 266 -5.36 1.55 10.12
C SER A 266 -5.85 0.12 10.15
N VAL A 267 -4.92 -0.77 9.79
CA VAL A 267 -5.00 -2.21 9.91
C VAL A 267 -5.64 -2.48 11.26
N LEU A 268 -6.64 -3.34 11.28
CA LEU A 268 -7.11 -3.93 12.52
C LEU A 268 -5.95 -4.78 13.07
N ASN A 269 -4.92 -4.14 13.62
CA ASN A 269 -3.91 -4.80 14.40
C ASN A 269 -4.55 -5.04 15.75
N LEU A 270 -5.09 -6.24 15.87
CA LEU A 270 -5.45 -6.75 17.16
C LEU A 270 -4.23 -7.47 17.67
N GLU A 271 -3.59 -6.84 18.65
CA GLU A 271 -2.72 -7.58 19.54
C GLU A 271 -3.57 -8.38 20.49
N TRP A 272 -3.31 -9.69 20.53
CA TRP A 272 -4.01 -10.59 21.42
C TRP A 272 -3.54 -10.33 22.84
N VAL A 273 -4.45 -9.91 23.71
CA VAL A 273 -4.10 -9.62 25.10
C VAL A 273 -4.20 -10.93 25.88
N PRO A 274 -3.20 -11.28 26.71
CA PRO A 274 -3.31 -12.43 27.60
C PRO A 274 -4.55 -12.29 28.49
N MET A 275 -5.51 -13.22 28.32
CA MET A 275 -6.72 -13.32 29.15
C MET A 275 -6.51 -14.38 30.23
N GLU A 276 -7.18 -14.27 31.37
CA GLU A 276 -7.18 -15.35 32.36
C GLU A 276 -7.95 -16.58 31.85
N ALA A 277 -7.59 -17.77 32.33
CA ALA A 277 -8.29 -18.99 31.95
C ALA A 277 -9.78 -18.92 32.35
N GLY A 278 -10.67 -18.98 31.36
CA GLY A 278 -12.13 -18.87 31.55
C GLY A 278 -12.68 -17.45 31.43
N GLU A 279 -11.83 -16.44 31.24
CA GLU A 279 -12.27 -15.08 30.93
C GLU A 279 -12.87 -15.04 29.51
N ARG A 280 -14.02 -14.38 29.36
CA ARG A 280 -14.73 -14.29 28.06
C ARG A 280 -15.35 -12.90 27.87
N ILE A 281 -15.06 -12.26 26.74
CA ILE A 281 -15.64 -10.97 26.35
C ILE A 281 -16.87 -11.24 25.47
N THR A 282 -18.05 -11.06 26.05
CA THR A 282 -19.33 -11.41 25.39
C THR A 282 -19.96 -10.26 24.61
N VAL A 283 -19.49 -9.02 24.82
CA VAL A 283 -20.01 -7.84 24.15
C VAL A 283 -18.96 -7.37 23.15
N PRO A 284 -19.27 -7.31 21.85
CA PRO A 284 -18.32 -6.80 20.87
C PRO A 284 -18.02 -5.32 21.15
N PRO A 285 -16.82 -4.83 20.79
CA PRO A 285 -16.50 -3.41 20.90
C PRO A 285 -17.54 -2.56 20.17
N ARG A 286 -18.00 -1.48 20.81
CA ARG A 286 -18.80 -0.45 20.12
C ARG A 286 -17.89 0.28 19.14
N MET A 287 -18.18 0.16 17.85
CA MET A 287 -17.57 1.00 16.83
C MET A 287 -18.41 2.25 16.62
N GLU A 288 -17.79 3.42 16.73
CA GLU A 288 -18.45 4.72 16.49
C GLU A 288 -18.43 5.13 15.00
N VAL A 289 -17.79 4.35 14.12
CA VAL A 289 -17.56 4.72 12.71
C VAL A 289 -17.89 3.57 11.77
N ASP A 290 -18.60 3.88 10.69
CA ASP A 290 -18.94 2.94 9.61
C ASP A 290 -17.73 2.79 8.67
N SER A 291 -17.06 1.63 8.71
CA SER A 291 -15.80 1.39 7.97
C SER A 291 -15.98 1.07 6.49
N GLY A 292 -17.22 0.79 6.03
CA GLY A 292 -17.50 0.34 4.66
C GLY A 292 -16.78 -0.95 4.27
N LEU A 293 -16.31 -1.72 5.26
CA LEU A 293 -15.71 -3.04 5.12
C LEU A 293 -16.78 -4.11 5.41
N GLU A 294 -16.75 -5.22 4.68
CA GLU A 294 -17.64 -6.37 4.94
C GLU A 294 -17.47 -6.89 6.39
N MET A 295 -16.23 -6.87 6.88
CA MET A 295 -15.86 -7.08 8.27
C MET A 295 -15.61 -5.75 8.98
N LYS A 296 -16.46 -5.41 9.95
CA LYS A 296 -16.38 -4.15 10.72
C LYS A 296 -15.31 -4.20 11.80
N ALA A 297 -15.30 -5.26 12.60
CA ALA A 297 -14.33 -5.44 13.68
C ALA A 297 -14.01 -6.91 13.89
N LEU A 298 -12.87 -7.11 14.51
CA LEU A 298 -12.50 -8.34 15.17
C LEU A 298 -12.41 -8.08 16.67
N TRP A 299 -12.62 -9.10 17.49
CA TRP A 299 -12.30 -9.03 18.92
C TRP A 299 -11.93 -10.40 19.46
N GLN A 300 -11.12 -10.41 20.51
CA GLN A 300 -10.80 -11.60 21.26
C GLN A 300 -11.97 -11.95 22.17
N VAL A 301 -12.68 -13.05 21.87
CA VAL A 301 -13.81 -13.51 22.70
C VAL A 301 -13.28 -14.23 23.93
N SER A 302 -12.25 -15.07 23.75
CA SER A 302 -11.53 -15.78 24.79
C SER A 302 -10.11 -16.10 24.30
N GLN A 303 -9.30 -16.86 25.06
CA GLN A 303 -7.98 -17.30 24.60
C GLN A 303 -8.03 -18.10 23.28
N THR A 304 -9.12 -18.83 23.03
CA THR A 304 -9.25 -19.78 21.91
C THR A 304 -10.39 -19.45 20.95
N GLU A 305 -10.99 -18.26 21.05
CA GLU A 305 -12.12 -17.86 20.20
C GLU A 305 -11.94 -16.43 19.68
N LEU A 306 -12.14 -16.30 18.36
CA LEU A 306 -12.14 -15.05 17.63
C LEU A 306 -13.58 -14.62 17.36
N GLY A 307 -13.91 -13.39 17.72
CA GLY A 307 -15.17 -12.74 17.38
C GLY A 307 -15.02 -11.85 16.15
N ILE A 308 -16.03 -11.85 15.28
CA ILE A 308 -16.12 -11.03 14.08
C ILE A 308 -17.43 -10.25 14.09
N VAL A 309 -17.37 -8.94 13.88
CA VAL A 309 -18.54 -8.07 13.66
C VAL A 309 -18.63 -7.80 12.17
N TRP A 310 -19.77 -8.11 11.56
CA TRP A 310 -20.02 -7.92 10.14
C TRP A 310 -20.65 -6.56 9.84
N GLU A 311 -20.61 -6.15 8.58
CA GLU A 311 -21.17 -4.87 8.11
C GLU A 311 -22.63 -4.63 8.51
N ASN A 312 -23.45 -5.68 8.42
CA ASN A 312 -24.87 -5.67 8.76
C ASN A 312 -25.15 -5.65 10.28
N GLY A 313 -24.11 -5.67 11.12
CA GLY A 313 -24.19 -5.70 12.57
C GLY A 313 -24.25 -7.10 13.17
N ASP A 314 -24.28 -8.15 12.36
CA ASP A 314 -24.24 -9.52 12.84
C ASP A 314 -22.88 -9.85 13.44
N THR A 315 -22.86 -10.80 14.36
CA THR A 315 -21.63 -11.26 15.02
C THR A 315 -21.42 -12.74 14.84
N SER A 316 -20.20 -13.12 14.50
CA SER A 316 -19.75 -14.51 14.42
C SER A 316 -18.66 -14.78 15.45
N ILE A 317 -18.62 -16.02 15.95
CA ILE A 317 -17.55 -16.48 16.84
C ILE A 317 -16.95 -17.74 16.19
N ILE A 318 -15.64 -17.71 15.96
CA ILE A 318 -14.91 -18.80 15.34
C ILE A 318 -13.88 -19.32 16.35
N PRO A 319 -13.90 -20.63 16.68
CA PRO A 319 -12.80 -21.23 17.44
C PRO A 319 -11.49 -21.12 16.67
N VAL A 320 -10.42 -20.65 17.33
CA VAL A 320 -9.11 -20.43 16.72
C VAL A 320 -8.55 -21.72 16.13
N ARG A 321 -8.74 -22.85 16.81
CA ARG A 321 -8.39 -24.17 16.27
C ARG A 321 -9.13 -24.51 14.99
N LYS A 322 -10.42 -24.19 14.89
CA LYS A 322 -11.22 -24.40 13.67
C LYS A 322 -10.68 -23.52 12.53
N LEU A 323 -10.35 -22.28 12.83
CA LEU A 323 -9.71 -21.37 11.88
C LEU A 323 -8.37 -21.94 11.37
N ARG A 324 -7.51 -22.42 12.28
CA ARG A 324 -6.21 -23.01 11.94
C ARG A 324 -6.30 -24.27 11.06
N LEU A 325 -7.29 -25.13 11.34
CA LEU A 325 -7.54 -26.34 10.57
C LEU A 325 -8.02 -26.04 9.15
N ALA A 326 -8.70 -24.91 8.96
CA ALA A 326 -9.17 -24.44 7.66
C ALA A 326 -8.14 -23.55 6.92
N CYS A 327 -6.86 -23.62 7.30
CA CYS A 327 -5.83 -22.76 6.72
C CYS A 327 -5.67 -23.02 5.21
N PRO A 328 -5.86 -22.00 4.33
CA PRO A 328 -5.84 -22.20 2.88
C PRO A 328 -4.44 -22.10 2.25
N CYS A 329 -3.36 -22.04 3.06
CA CYS A 329 -2.02 -21.86 2.52
C CYS A 329 -1.49 -23.12 1.84
N ALA A 330 -0.53 -22.95 0.94
CA ALA A 330 0.15 -24.05 0.22
C ALA A 330 0.92 -25.03 1.13
N VAL A 331 1.14 -24.69 2.40
CA VAL A 331 1.74 -25.59 3.39
C VAL A 331 0.69 -26.52 3.99
N CYS A 332 -0.56 -26.09 4.04
CA CYS A 332 -1.66 -26.81 4.69
C CYS A 332 -2.58 -27.51 3.69
N VAL A 333 -2.64 -27.03 2.45
CA VAL A 333 -3.47 -27.59 1.38
C VAL A 333 -2.65 -27.69 0.10
N ASP A 334 -2.77 -28.81 -0.62
CA ASP A 334 -2.12 -28.97 -1.91
C ASP A 334 -2.77 -28.09 -2.98
N GLU A 335 -1.99 -27.26 -3.66
CA GLU A 335 -2.49 -26.28 -4.65
C GLU A 335 -3.14 -26.92 -5.89
N TRP A 336 -2.82 -28.18 -6.20
CA TRP A 336 -3.25 -28.87 -7.43
C TRP A 336 -4.41 -29.82 -7.18
N THR A 337 -4.44 -30.47 -6.02
CA THR A 337 -5.48 -31.44 -5.67
C THR A 337 -6.53 -30.88 -4.71
N GLY A 338 -6.20 -29.82 -3.97
CA GLY A 338 -7.06 -29.28 -2.91
C GLY A 338 -7.15 -30.18 -1.69
N GLU A 339 -6.28 -31.20 -1.56
CA GLU A 339 -6.27 -32.10 -0.42
C GLU A 339 -5.57 -31.45 0.79
N ASP A 340 -6.15 -31.66 1.98
CA ASP A 340 -5.57 -31.22 3.25
C ASP A 340 -4.25 -31.96 3.52
N LEU A 341 -3.15 -31.21 3.56
CA LEU A 341 -1.82 -31.68 3.95
C LEU A 341 -1.60 -31.57 5.47
N LEU A 342 -2.41 -30.75 6.15
CA LEU A 342 -2.35 -30.54 7.60
C LEU A 342 -2.92 -31.75 8.35
N ASP A 343 -2.10 -32.40 9.18
CA ASP A 343 -2.60 -33.40 10.13
C ASP A 343 -3.36 -32.71 11.28
N PRO A 344 -4.68 -32.92 11.46
CA PRO A 344 -5.43 -32.27 12.52
C PRO A 344 -4.92 -32.56 13.94
N LYS A 345 -4.20 -33.67 14.13
CA LYS A 345 -3.63 -34.07 15.44
C LYS A 345 -2.44 -33.22 15.85
N THR A 346 -1.79 -32.54 14.92
CA THR A 346 -0.65 -31.68 15.23
C THR A 346 -1.08 -30.28 15.67
N VAL A 347 -2.36 -29.92 15.49
CA VAL A 347 -2.93 -28.63 15.89
C VAL A 347 -3.39 -28.67 17.36
N PRO A 348 -2.76 -27.90 18.28
CA PRO A 348 -3.10 -27.88 19.70
C PRO A 348 -4.56 -27.49 19.97
N GLU A 349 -5.15 -28.04 21.05
CA GLU A 349 -6.52 -27.70 21.51
C GLU A 349 -6.60 -26.33 22.18
N ASP A 350 -5.50 -25.88 22.78
CA ASP A 350 -5.32 -24.58 23.44
C ASP A 350 -4.72 -23.52 22.49
N LEU A 351 -4.79 -23.74 21.18
CA LEU A 351 -4.26 -22.83 20.18
C LEU A 351 -4.89 -21.43 20.31
N SER A 352 -4.03 -20.42 20.39
CA SER A 352 -4.41 -19.01 20.38
C SER A 352 -3.85 -18.32 19.13
N VAL A 353 -4.41 -17.15 18.84
CA VAL A 353 -3.82 -16.22 17.88
C VAL A 353 -2.93 -15.26 18.67
N GLU A 354 -1.72 -14.98 18.22
CA GLU A 354 -0.82 -14.01 18.84
C GLU A 354 -1.04 -12.61 18.25
N HIS A 355 -1.22 -12.56 16.93
CA HIS A 355 -1.44 -11.32 16.18
C HIS A 355 -2.35 -11.59 14.97
N ILE A 356 -3.14 -10.59 14.56
CA ILE A 356 -3.89 -10.64 13.31
C ILE A 356 -3.52 -9.42 12.46
N GLN A 357 -3.11 -9.69 11.22
CA GLN A 357 -2.91 -8.69 10.20
C GLN A 357 -4.11 -8.69 9.25
N THR A 358 -4.53 -7.53 8.76
CA THR A 358 -5.48 -7.46 7.64
C THR A 358 -4.72 -7.52 6.32
N VAL A 359 -5.19 -8.36 5.40
CA VAL A 359 -4.68 -8.45 4.04
C VAL A 359 -5.65 -7.71 3.12
N GLY A 360 -5.26 -6.50 2.70
CA GLY A 360 -6.13 -5.62 1.94
C GLY A 360 -7.41 -5.26 2.71
N ARG A 361 -8.55 -5.26 2.00
CA ARG A 361 -9.90 -5.02 2.54
C ARG A 361 -10.79 -6.26 2.52
N TYR A 362 -10.21 -7.42 2.27
CA TYR A 362 -10.97 -8.63 1.93
C TYR A 362 -10.55 -9.87 2.73
N ALA A 363 -9.47 -9.80 3.51
CA ALA A 363 -8.94 -10.96 4.23
C ALA A 363 -8.19 -10.58 5.52
N ILE A 364 -7.92 -11.58 6.35
CA ILE A 364 -7.01 -11.50 7.50
C ILE A 364 -5.94 -12.59 7.43
N GLN A 365 -4.81 -12.34 8.07
CA GLN A 365 -3.71 -13.27 8.25
C GLN A 365 -3.39 -13.39 9.75
N PRO A 366 -3.89 -14.43 10.43
CA PRO A 366 -3.57 -14.71 11.81
C PRO A 366 -2.16 -15.31 11.94
N VAL A 367 -1.43 -14.87 12.96
CA VAL A 367 -0.23 -15.51 13.47
C VAL A 367 -0.65 -16.38 14.65
N PHE A 368 -0.48 -17.70 14.52
CA PHE A 368 -0.92 -18.68 15.51
C PHE A 368 0.20 -19.00 16.50
N SER A 369 -0.17 -19.36 17.73
CA SER A 369 0.79 -19.73 18.79
C SER A 369 1.54 -21.04 18.54
N ASP A 370 1.17 -21.80 17.51
CA ASP A 370 1.95 -22.96 17.01
C ASP A 370 3.10 -22.54 16.07
N GLY A 371 3.29 -21.23 15.85
CA GLY A 371 4.31 -20.65 14.99
C GLY A 371 3.90 -20.56 13.51
N HIS A 372 2.66 -20.88 13.16
CA HIS A 372 2.16 -20.76 11.79
C HIS A 372 1.64 -19.34 11.50
N ASP A 373 2.02 -18.77 10.36
CA ASP A 373 1.75 -17.35 10.06
C ASP A 373 1.39 -17.07 8.58
N THR A 374 1.26 -18.08 7.71
CA THR A 374 1.13 -17.89 6.26
C THR A 374 -0.31 -17.97 5.72
N GLY A 375 -1.29 -18.31 6.56
CA GLY A 375 -2.69 -18.48 6.15
C GLY A 375 -3.42 -17.16 5.94
N ILE A 376 -3.90 -16.91 4.70
CA ILE A 376 -4.72 -15.74 4.36
C ILE A 376 -6.19 -16.15 4.24
N PHE A 377 -7.02 -15.65 5.15
CA PHE A 377 -8.44 -16.00 5.24
C PHE A 377 -9.30 -14.88 4.69
N HIS A 378 -9.91 -15.12 3.52
CA HIS A 378 -10.90 -14.22 2.93
C HIS A 378 -12.14 -14.08 3.83
N PHE A 379 -12.77 -12.90 3.84
CA PHE A 379 -13.96 -12.63 4.65
C PHE A 379 -15.12 -13.58 4.33
N GLU A 380 -15.29 -13.95 3.05
CA GLU A 380 -16.24 -14.96 2.62
C GLU A 380 -15.96 -16.33 3.26
N SER A 381 -14.70 -16.75 3.29
CA SER A 381 -14.27 -18.00 3.94
C SER A 381 -14.51 -17.97 5.44
N LEU A 382 -14.21 -16.85 6.11
CA LEU A 382 -14.48 -16.67 7.54
C LEU A 382 -15.98 -16.74 7.84
N ARG A 383 -16.81 -16.14 6.97
CA ARG A 383 -18.26 -16.16 7.11
C ARG A 383 -18.84 -17.56 6.92
N SER A 384 -18.30 -18.34 5.97
CA SER A 384 -18.63 -19.76 5.83
C SER A 384 -18.23 -20.55 7.08
N LEU A 385 -16.99 -20.38 7.56
CA LEU A 385 -16.46 -21.05 8.75
C LEU A 385 -17.26 -20.75 10.02
N ALA A 386 -17.85 -19.56 10.12
CA ALA A 386 -18.69 -19.17 11.24
C ALA A 386 -20.14 -19.68 11.15
N SER A 387 -20.59 -20.11 9.97
CA SER A 387 -21.95 -20.59 9.74
C SER A 387 -22.09 -22.10 9.96
N ASP A 388 -20.97 -22.83 9.88
CA ASP A 388 -20.81 -24.26 10.21
C ASP A 388 -20.48 -24.47 11.69
#